data_AF-A0A3P7IGD9-F1
#
_entry.id   AF-A0A3P7IGD9-F1
#
_cell.length_a   1.000
_cell.length_b   1.000
_cell.length_c   1.000
_cell.angle_alpha   90.00
_cell.angle_beta   90.00
_cell.angle_gamma   90.00
#
_symmetry.space_group_name_H-M   'P 1'
#
loop_
_entity.id
_entity.type
_entity.pdbx_description
1 polymer ?
#
loop_
_entity_poly.entity_id
_entity_poly.type
_entity_poly.pdbx_seq_one_letter_code
_entity_poly.pdbx_strand_id
1 'polypeptide(L)'
;MLVHRNPLSYIFIDLYGKEIPDGKEYEQAFAAVTTYMIHRQCGRKNPHSPCMRDRECPKRFPKRLCDATTMEMDGYPMYRRRNRKLASTEVYNDEWVVQTNLCLVIKYNCHHINLEICGTISAVKYLYKYIYKCPDRARIVLETENGMLSMKSSNI
;
A
#
# COMPACT_ATOMS: atom_id res chain seq x y z
N MET A 1 -27.98 18.80 -0.63
CA MET A 1 -26.72 18.05 -0.75
C MET A 1 -26.91 16.69 -0.08
N LEU A 2 -27.59 15.77 -0.75
CA LEU A 2 -27.85 14.42 -0.25
C LEU A 2 -26.68 13.55 -0.71
N VAL A 3 -25.71 13.30 0.18
CA VAL A 3 -24.71 12.25 -0.06
C VAL A 3 -25.48 10.94 0.05
N HIS A 4 -25.87 10.39 -1.10
CA HIS A 4 -26.50 9.08 -1.17
C HIS A 4 -25.53 8.07 -0.56
N ARG A 5 -25.83 7.62 0.66
CA ARG A 5 -25.05 6.62 1.39
C ARG A 5 -25.19 5.31 0.65
N ASN A 6 -24.27 5.05 -0.28
CA ASN A 6 -24.25 3.81 -1.03
C ASN A 6 -23.76 2.69 -0.10
N PRO A 7 -24.60 1.70 0.27
CA PRO A 7 -24.23 0.65 1.21
C PRO A 7 -23.07 -0.23 0.72
N LEU A 8 -22.83 -0.28 -0.60
CA LEU A 8 -21.71 -1.01 -1.19
C LEU A 8 -20.34 -0.42 -0.82
N SER A 9 -20.26 0.90 -0.55
CA SER A 9 -19.00 1.55 -0.15
C SER A 9 -18.49 1.07 1.20
N TYR A 10 -19.39 0.78 2.15
CA TYR A 10 -19.04 0.25 3.47
C TYR A 10 -18.61 -1.22 3.40
N ILE A 11 -19.30 -2.04 2.60
CA ILE A 11 -18.98 -3.46 2.41
C ILE A 11 -17.58 -3.62 1.79
N PHE A 12 -17.21 -2.77 0.84
CA PHE A 12 -15.86 -2.79 0.26
C PHE A 12 -14.78 -2.40 1.28
N ILE A 13 -15.04 -1.43 2.17
CA ILE A 13 -14.09 -0.96 3.19
C ILE A 13 -13.71 -2.07 4.19
N ASP A 14 -14.65 -2.96 4.53
CA ASP A 14 -14.42 -4.05 5.49
C ASP A 14 -13.60 -5.23 4.92
N LEU A 15 -13.41 -5.30 3.59
CA LEU A 15 -12.54 -6.29 2.94
C LEU A 15 -11.04 -5.94 3.02
N TYR A 16 -10.70 -4.76 3.55
CA TYR A 16 -9.31 -4.32 3.68
C TYR A 16 -8.76 -4.65 5.07
N GLY A 17 -7.75 -5.52 5.11
CA GLY A 17 -6.99 -5.85 6.30
C GLY A 17 -6.13 -4.68 6.75
N LYS A 18 -6.40 -4.18 7.96
CA LYS A 18 -5.64 -3.09 8.63
C LYS A 18 -5.43 -3.34 10.11
N GLU A 19 -5.97 -4.47 10.55
CA GLU A 19 -5.81 -5.03 11.86
C GLU A 19 -5.07 -6.35 11.68
N ILE A 20 -4.35 -6.75 12.71
CA ILE A 20 -3.77 -8.09 12.79
C ILE A 20 -4.95 -9.09 12.88
N PRO A 21 -5.08 -10.03 11.91
CA PRO A 21 -6.13 -11.06 11.96
C PRO A 21 -6.01 -11.92 13.22
N ASP A 22 -7.10 -12.58 13.62
CA ASP A 22 -7.01 -13.58 14.69
C ASP A 22 -6.24 -14.80 14.19
N GLY A 23 -5.19 -15.21 14.91
CA GLY A 23 -4.33 -16.32 14.51
C GLY A 23 -4.97 -17.70 14.64
N LYS A 24 -6.05 -17.85 15.43
CA LYS A 24 -6.80 -19.10 15.57
C LYS A 24 -7.89 -19.23 14.50
N GLU A 25 -8.57 -18.12 14.22
CA GLU A 25 -9.69 -18.12 13.27
C GLU A 25 -9.20 -17.99 11.81
N TYR A 26 -8.14 -17.19 11.58
CA TYR A 26 -7.64 -16.85 10.24
C TYR A 26 -6.13 -17.03 10.14
N GLU A 27 -5.64 -18.25 10.37
CA GLU A 27 -4.21 -18.58 10.40
C GLU A 27 -3.44 -18.10 9.17
N GLN A 28 -3.96 -18.35 7.95
CA GLN A 28 -3.32 -17.93 6.71
C GLN A 28 -3.22 -16.41 6.58
N ALA A 29 -4.29 -15.69 6.96
CA ALA A 29 -4.31 -14.24 6.92
C ALA A 29 -3.34 -13.66 7.95
N PHE A 30 -3.32 -14.23 9.15
CA PHE A 30 -2.40 -13.84 10.21
C PHE A 30 -0.95 -14.05 9.77
N ALA A 31 -0.59 -15.23 9.25
CA ALA A 31 0.74 -15.52 8.73
C ALA A 31 1.14 -14.54 7.62
N ALA A 32 0.26 -14.29 6.65
CA ALA A 32 0.50 -13.36 5.56
C ALA A 32 0.70 -11.91 6.05
N VAL A 33 -0.17 -11.41 6.93
CA VAL A 33 -0.07 -10.03 7.46
C VAL A 33 1.19 -9.84 8.29
N THR A 34 1.48 -10.79 9.18
CA THR A 34 2.63 -10.70 10.09
C THR A 34 3.97 -10.84 9.37
N THR A 35 4.01 -11.60 8.26
CA THR A 35 5.21 -11.76 7.45
C THR A 35 5.43 -10.56 6.52
N TYR A 36 4.37 -10.06 5.87
CA TYR A 36 4.50 -9.19 4.72
C TYR A 36 4.01 -7.75 4.92
N MET A 37 3.07 -7.56 5.84
CA MET A 37 2.29 -6.32 5.98
C MET A 37 2.58 -5.59 7.29
N ILE A 38 3.66 -5.92 7.99
CA ILE A 38 4.13 -5.13 9.15
C ILE A 38 5.19 -4.14 8.69
N HIS A 39 4.93 -2.86 8.89
CA HIS A 39 5.94 -1.83 8.70
C HIS A 39 6.97 -1.93 9.83
N ARG A 40 8.25 -2.03 9.46
CA ARG A 40 9.35 -1.96 10.43
C ARG A 40 9.29 -0.63 11.18
N GLN A 41 9.66 -0.65 12.46
CA GLN A 41 9.70 0.56 13.27
C GLN A 41 10.52 1.68 12.61
N CYS A 42 10.00 2.90 12.67
CA CYS A 42 10.61 4.09 12.11
C CYS A 42 10.23 5.32 12.95
N GLY A 43 10.62 6.51 12.49
CA GLY A 43 10.36 7.76 13.19
C GLY A 43 11.31 7.92 14.37
N ARG A 44 10.82 8.47 15.48
CA ARG A 44 11.62 8.67 16.70
C ARG A 44 12.19 7.36 17.26
N LYS A 45 11.46 6.25 17.10
CA LYS A 45 11.89 4.92 17.57
C LYS A 45 13.07 4.36 16.77
N ASN A 46 13.15 4.69 15.48
CA ASN A 46 14.27 4.29 14.62
C ASN A 46 14.49 5.32 13.50
N PRO A 47 15.29 6.36 13.75
CA PRO A 47 15.55 7.43 12.77
C PRO A 47 16.34 6.95 11.54
N HIS A 48 17.05 5.83 11.65
CA HIS A 48 17.90 5.28 10.58
C HIS A 48 17.17 4.26 9.69
N SER A 49 15.88 4.05 9.91
CA SER A 49 15.10 3.13 9.07
C SER A 49 15.11 3.57 7.60
N PRO A 50 15.23 2.65 6.62
CA PRO A 50 15.31 2.97 5.20
C PRO A 50 14.12 3.77 4.64
N CYS A 51 12.98 3.74 5.33
CA CYS A 51 11.81 4.51 4.95
C CYS A 51 11.90 5.99 5.30
N MET A 52 12.79 6.39 6.21
CA MET A 52 12.89 7.76 6.72
C MET A 52 13.42 8.71 5.66
N ARG A 53 12.78 9.87 5.49
CA ARG A 53 13.25 11.01 4.69
C ARG A 53 13.01 12.27 5.49
N ASP A 54 14.00 13.16 5.55
CA ASP A 54 13.89 14.44 6.26
C ASP A 54 13.38 14.30 7.72
N ARG A 55 13.82 13.23 8.40
CA ARG A 55 13.42 12.84 9.77
C ARG A 55 11.95 12.44 9.94
N GLU A 56 11.22 12.23 8.85
CA GLU A 56 9.84 11.77 8.86
C GLU A 56 9.66 10.48 8.05
N CYS A 57 8.66 9.68 8.42
CA CYS A 57 8.25 8.56 7.60
C CYS A 57 7.26 9.09 6.55
N PRO A 58 7.58 9.05 5.24
CA PRO A 58 6.68 9.54 4.18
C PRO A 58 5.37 8.75 4.13
N LYS A 59 5.38 7.51 4.63
CA LYS A 59 4.19 6.66 4.77
C LYS A 59 3.39 6.94 6.04
N ARG A 60 3.81 7.89 6.88
CA ARG A 60 3.15 8.34 8.13
C ARG A 60 2.92 7.19 9.11
N PHE A 61 3.97 6.42 9.41
CA PHE A 61 3.95 5.42 10.47
C PHE A 61 4.58 5.96 11.77
N PRO A 62 4.08 5.54 12.95
CA PRO A 62 2.92 4.67 13.18
C PRO A 62 1.60 5.34 12.78
N LYS A 63 0.61 4.52 12.35
CA LYS A 63 -0.73 5.00 11.98
C LYS A 63 -1.58 5.21 13.24
N ARG A 64 -2.44 6.22 13.22
CA ARG A 64 -3.37 6.51 14.32
C ARG A 64 -4.32 5.33 14.55
N LEU A 65 -4.50 4.95 15.81
CA LEU A 65 -5.55 4.02 16.24
C LEU A 65 -6.94 4.65 16.09
N CYS A 66 -7.93 3.85 15.70
CA CYS A 66 -9.29 4.33 15.52
C CYS A 66 -10.29 3.18 15.67
N ASP A 67 -11.40 3.39 16.35
CA ASP A 67 -12.37 2.32 16.62
C ASP A 67 -13.35 2.08 15.45
N ALA A 68 -13.40 2.99 14.48
CA ALA A 68 -14.27 2.91 13.31
C ALA A 68 -13.60 3.55 12.09
N THR A 69 -13.99 3.13 10.88
CA THR A 69 -13.56 3.82 9.66
C THR A 69 -14.38 5.08 9.46
N THR A 70 -13.73 6.22 9.32
CA THR A 70 -14.34 7.54 9.08
C THR A 70 -13.77 8.18 7.82
N MET A 71 -14.57 9.00 7.14
CA MET A 71 -14.11 9.77 5.98
C MET A 71 -13.57 11.12 6.47
N GLU A 72 -12.29 11.41 6.24
CA GLU A 72 -11.73 12.73 6.54
C GLU A 72 -12.09 13.75 5.43
N MET A 73 -12.02 15.03 5.77
CA MET A 73 -12.33 16.14 4.85
C MET A 73 -11.39 16.23 3.65
N ASP A 74 -10.19 15.65 3.74
CA ASP A 74 -9.21 15.59 2.65
C ASP A 74 -9.52 14.51 1.60
N GLY A 75 -10.60 13.75 1.79
CA GLY A 75 -11.05 12.71 0.87
C GLY A 75 -10.39 11.35 1.08
N TYR A 76 -9.52 11.20 2.10
CA TYR A 76 -8.96 9.92 2.47
C TYR A 76 -9.71 9.33 3.68
N PRO A 77 -10.13 8.06 3.63
CA PRO A 77 -10.66 7.39 4.80
C PRO A 77 -9.58 7.17 5.87
N MET A 78 -9.88 7.57 7.10
CA MET A 78 -9.18 7.07 8.28
C MET A 78 -9.82 5.74 8.67
N TYR A 79 -9.02 4.69 8.71
CA TYR A 79 -9.57 3.35 8.91
C TYR A 79 -9.45 2.86 10.35
N ARG A 80 -10.37 1.95 10.70
CA ARG A 80 -10.39 1.24 11.97
C ARG A 80 -9.08 0.45 12.21
N ARG A 81 -8.51 0.62 13.41
CA ARG A 81 -7.33 -0.03 13.98
C ARG A 81 -7.53 -0.18 15.49
N ARG A 82 -7.93 -1.37 15.96
CA ARG A 82 -8.33 -1.69 17.35
C ARG A 82 -7.17 -1.99 18.31
N ASN A 83 -5.94 -1.65 17.95
CA ASN A 83 -4.75 -1.87 18.78
C ASN A 83 -4.51 -3.34 19.15
N ARG A 84 -4.86 -4.28 18.26
CA ARG A 84 -4.47 -5.68 18.45
C ARG A 84 -2.95 -5.77 18.40
N LYS A 85 -2.39 -6.56 19.28
CA LYS A 85 -0.94 -6.77 19.39
C LYS A 85 -0.56 -8.12 18.80
N LEU A 86 0.63 -8.17 18.20
CA LEU A 86 1.21 -9.43 17.79
C LEU A 86 1.67 -10.20 19.03
N ALA A 87 1.15 -11.40 19.28
CA ALA A 87 1.47 -12.18 20.48
C ALA A 87 2.98 -12.47 20.64
N SER A 88 3.73 -12.53 19.53
CA SER A 88 5.18 -12.77 19.55
C SER A 88 6.01 -11.52 19.85
N THR A 89 5.43 -10.32 19.79
CA THR A 89 6.12 -9.06 20.06
C THR A 89 5.16 -8.03 20.64
N GLU A 90 5.35 -7.63 21.91
CA GLU A 90 4.58 -6.52 22.52
C GLU A 90 4.77 -5.17 21.79
N VAL A 91 5.72 -5.13 20.88
CA VAL A 91 6.24 -3.96 20.18
C VAL A 91 5.39 -3.59 18.95
N TYR A 92 4.75 -4.57 18.30
CA TYR A 92 3.96 -4.36 17.09
C TYR A 92 2.47 -4.54 17.35
N ASN A 93 1.71 -3.51 17.01
CA ASN A 93 0.26 -3.48 17.06
C ASN A 93 -0.30 -3.06 15.70
N ASP A 94 -1.62 -2.91 15.62
CA ASP A 94 -2.32 -2.44 14.43
C ASP A 94 -1.79 -1.11 13.87
N GLU A 95 -1.09 -0.26 14.63
CA GLU A 95 -0.51 1.00 14.12
C GLU A 95 0.58 0.79 13.06
N TRP A 96 1.21 -0.38 13.07
CA TRP A 96 2.30 -0.74 12.15
C TRP A 96 1.82 -1.56 10.96
N VAL A 97 0.55 -1.94 10.90
CA VAL A 97 0.01 -2.74 9.80
C VAL A 97 -0.13 -1.87 8.55
N VAL A 98 0.55 -2.26 7.48
CA VAL A 98 0.39 -1.72 6.14
C VAL A 98 -1.00 -2.12 5.65
N GLN A 99 -1.74 -1.12 5.16
CA GLN A 99 -3.07 -1.34 4.60
C GLN A 99 -2.99 -2.33 3.43
N THR A 100 -3.82 -3.36 3.48
CA THR A 100 -3.83 -4.40 2.46
C THR A 100 -5.23 -4.96 2.20
N ASN A 101 -5.40 -5.72 1.13
CA ASN A 101 -6.56 -6.59 0.95
C ASN A 101 -6.11 -8.03 1.21
N LEU A 102 -6.70 -8.64 2.24
CA LEU A 102 -6.28 -9.95 2.72
C LEU A 102 -6.43 -11.01 1.63
N CYS A 103 -7.52 -10.97 0.86
CA CYS A 103 -7.75 -11.92 -0.22
C CYS A 103 -6.62 -11.90 -1.26
N LEU A 104 -6.10 -10.72 -1.59
CA LEU A 104 -5.04 -10.60 -2.58
C LEU A 104 -3.67 -11.03 -2.03
N VAL A 105 -3.34 -10.66 -0.79
CA VAL A 105 -2.06 -11.08 -0.19
C VAL A 105 -2.03 -12.58 0.01
N ILE A 106 -3.13 -13.19 0.46
CA ILE A 106 -3.22 -14.64 0.62
C ILE A 106 -3.14 -15.32 -0.75
N LYS A 107 -3.90 -14.85 -1.74
CA LYS A 107 -3.95 -15.45 -3.07
C LYS A 107 -2.60 -15.43 -3.80
N TYR A 108 -1.87 -14.32 -3.70
CA TYR A 108 -0.61 -14.14 -4.43
C TYR A 108 0.64 -14.36 -3.58
N ASN A 109 0.48 -14.60 -2.28
CA ASN A 109 1.57 -14.79 -1.31
C ASN A 109 2.71 -13.77 -1.49
N CYS A 110 2.37 -12.50 -1.72
CA CYS A 110 3.34 -11.49 -2.13
C CYS A 110 3.38 -10.29 -1.18
N HIS A 111 4.56 -9.66 -1.12
CA HIS A 111 4.89 -8.67 -0.10
C HIS A 111 4.22 -7.30 -0.28
N HIS A 112 3.75 -6.94 -1.49
CA HIS A 112 3.49 -5.54 -1.83
C HIS A 112 2.24 -5.32 -2.70
N ILE A 113 1.05 -5.56 -2.15
CA ILE A 113 -0.20 -5.08 -2.76
C ILE A 113 -0.71 -3.89 -1.97
N ASN A 114 -0.33 -2.68 -2.40
CA ASN A 114 -0.86 -1.44 -1.85
C ASN A 114 -2.23 -1.16 -2.48
N LEU A 115 -3.26 -0.97 -1.67
CA LEU A 115 -4.59 -0.58 -2.14
C LEU A 115 -5.03 0.71 -1.49
N GLU A 116 -5.29 1.69 -2.34
CA GLU A 116 -5.79 3.00 -1.95
C GLU A 116 -7.20 3.17 -2.50
N ILE A 117 -8.15 3.45 -1.61
CA ILE A 117 -9.48 3.88 -2.01
C ILE A 117 -9.39 5.38 -2.23
N CYS A 118 -9.67 5.85 -3.44
CA CYS A 118 -9.75 7.27 -3.69
C CYS A 118 -11.12 7.64 -4.29
N GLY A 119 -11.86 8.45 -3.56
CA GLY A 119 -13.17 8.96 -3.96
C GLY A 119 -13.12 10.30 -4.69
N THR A 120 -11.93 10.82 -5.00
CA THR A 120 -11.78 12.15 -5.60
C THR A 120 -11.61 12.08 -7.11
N ILE A 121 -12.09 13.11 -7.83
CA ILE A 121 -11.87 13.29 -9.27
C ILE A 121 -10.36 13.27 -9.61
N SER A 122 -9.51 13.70 -8.66
CA SER A 122 -8.05 13.65 -8.81
C SER A 122 -7.50 12.23 -8.97
N ALA A 123 -8.09 11.22 -8.33
CA ALA A 123 -7.67 9.83 -8.58
C ALA A 123 -8.12 9.31 -9.94
N VAL A 124 -9.30 9.72 -10.42
CA VAL A 124 -9.70 9.39 -11.79
C VAL A 124 -8.69 10.00 -12.76
N LYS A 125 -8.33 11.28 -12.60
CA LYS A 125 -7.27 11.92 -13.40
C LYS A 125 -5.94 11.17 -13.31
N TYR A 126 -5.57 10.72 -12.11
CA TYR A 126 -4.35 9.92 -11.91
C TYR A 126 -4.43 8.59 -12.65
N LEU A 127 -5.51 7.81 -12.52
CA LEU A 127 -5.68 6.54 -13.24
C LEU A 127 -5.58 6.74 -14.75
N TYR A 128 -6.30 7.73 -15.29
CA TYR A 128 -6.23 8.06 -16.71
C TYR A 128 -4.80 8.46 -17.11
N LYS A 129 -4.08 9.24 -16.31
CA LYS A 129 -2.66 9.55 -16.58
C LYS A 129 -1.81 8.28 -16.75
N TYR A 130 -2.03 7.22 -15.96
CA TYR A 130 -1.27 5.98 -16.06
C TYR A 130 -1.73 5.05 -17.20
N ILE A 131 -3.04 4.99 -17.47
CA ILE A 131 -3.57 4.25 -18.62
C ILE A 131 -3.06 4.86 -19.94
N TYR A 132 -3.04 6.19 -20.01
CA TYR A 132 -2.61 6.93 -21.19
C TYR A 132 -1.13 7.34 -21.15
N LYS A 133 -0.38 6.93 -20.12
CA LYS A 133 1.08 7.06 -20.17
C LYS A 133 1.55 6.10 -21.27
N CYS A 134 2.08 6.67 -22.35
CA CYS A 134 2.64 5.85 -23.42
C CYS A 134 3.68 4.89 -22.82
N PRO A 135 3.72 3.62 -23.24
CA PRO A 135 4.74 2.68 -22.77
C PRO A 135 6.13 3.29 -22.91
N ASP A 136 7.03 2.98 -21.98
CA ASP A 136 8.43 3.40 -22.11
C ASP A 136 8.99 2.75 -23.38
N ARG A 137 9.32 3.58 -24.39
CA ARG A 137 9.85 3.12 -25.68
C ARG A 137 11.34 3.35 -25.69
N ALA A 138 12.11 2.27 -25.70
CA ALA A 138 13.53 2.33 -26.04
C ALA A 138 13.69 2.15 -27.54
N ARG A 139 14.45 3.04 -28.20
CA ARG A 139 14.87 2.83 -29.59
C ARG A 139 16.25 2.19 -29.59
N ILE A 140 16.36 1.04 -30.22
CA ILE A 140 17.63 0.36 -30.46
C ILE A 140 17.99 0.57 -31.93
N VAL A 141 19.18 1.11 -32.18
CA VAL A 141 19.73 1.24 -33.53
C VAL A 141 20.87 0.22 -33.65
N LEU A 142 20.80 -0.61 -34.69
CA LEU A 142 21.84 -1.55 -35.06
C LEU A 142 22.67 -0.93 -36.19
N GLU A 143 23.94 -0.65 -35.90
CA GLU A 143 24.90 -0.16 -36.90
C GLU A 143 25.90 -1.28 -37.19
N THR A 144 26.23 -1.48 -38.47
CA THR A 144 27.24 -2.45 -38.87
C THR A 144 28.47 -1.68 -39.32
N GLU A 145 29.50 -1.64 -38.48
CA GLU A 145 30.81 -1.07 -38.85
C GLU A 145 31.81 -2.22 -38.98
N ASN A 146 32.44 -2.33 -40.16
CA ASN A 146 33.51 -3.30 -40.44
C ASN A 146 33.18 -4.78 -40.17
N GLY A 147 31.92 -5.19 -40.39
CA GLY A 147 31.47 -6.57 -40.18
C GLY A 147 31.17 -6.93 -38.71
N MET A 148 31.24 -5.96 -37.78
CA MET A 148 30.83 -6.12 -36.39
C MET A 148 29.50 -5.40 -36.15
N LEU A 149 28.56 -6.08 -35.50
CA LEU A 149 27.28 -5.51 -35.06
C LEU A 149 27.50 -4.64 -33.82
N SER A 150 27.18 -3.35 -33.90
CA SER A 150 27.21 -2.41 -32.80
C SER A 150 25.77 -2.01 -32.42
N MET A 151 25.43 -2.14 -31.12
CA MET A 151 24.14 -1.71 -30.56
C MET A 151 24.29 -0.35 -29.90
N LYS A 152 23.60 0.66 -30.43
CA LYS A 152 23.43 1.96 -29.76
C LYS A 152 21.99 2.06 -29.24
N SER A 153 21.85 2.26 -27.93
CA SER A 153 20.57 2.53 -27.27
C SER A 153 20.42 4.03 -27.07
N SER A 154 19.26 4.56 -27.43
CA SER A 154 18.88 5.95 -27.17
C SER A 154 17.48 5.98 -26.57
N ASN A 155 17.30 6.75 -25.49
CA ASN A 155 15.97 7.07 -24.97
C ASN A 155 15.30 8.05 -25.96
N ILE A 156 14.02 7.81 -26.30
CA ILE A 156 13.21 8.74 -27.10
C ILE A 156 12.72 9.87 -26.21
#